data_AF-A0A8S1K189-F1
#
_entry.id   AF-A0A8S1K189-F1
#
_cell.length_a   1.000
_cell.length_b   1.000
_cell.length_c   1.000
_cell.angle_alpha   90.00
_cell.angle_beta   90.00
_cell.angle_gamma   90.00
#
_symmetry.space_group_name_H-M   'P 1'
#
loop_
_entity.id
_entity.type
_entity.pdbx_description
1 polymer ?
#
loop_
_entity_poly.entity_id
_entity_poly.type
_entity_poly.pdbx_seq_one_letter_code
_entity_poly.pdbx_strand_id
1 'polypeptide(L)'
;MEEREEEKVFIQQLQKFWEQRGVTIKIPQIGGRELEVFKLYKAVTKRGGLKVVSANKLWKEIVDQFSFPATCTSASFTLRNHYQKLLLAYEQKYFFGKEDGYIYDEEMSSNRKKAKIGFEEEVQQASYAVEAEDRQHQLEFSGQPLSTLLNQNYQKVEKSETIFFIKKSKIQAQASEVKRIMLAFESRIDDELTFAINNLLMYSCNYSQSFLIDQYPQLLDTITSYIEDTIKQISYLNKSYSFKTCLQTVGQQQLENLGQSQRKSMQVQTDLIKNQNVQENYNSHISFIMNDQMTEMVKPSELIYKKKYIDLIQGNYEKKAECKHLEKLRTLFVTLRNLVMIRSNETCFMKQDKLLSFFYQILLSGADQELSKSTLEIFSILSKHIHLKQSVYMDAFMQKLIEILNGESYEDIGLVTETFRNMISISDNEAIIEGAIGEYIDQLARLLIYQNQELREIVLEFFCYLSDLKMTTRLSIAKHPKILQRLVAILSIGQIKINSLKQQEQRNNQDKINEKHVKLAAITLNNISQAPAAKQYLLIFEKELFLVAASDETVTPLLSQILFELSLVE
;
A
#
# COMPACT_ATOMS: atom_id res chain seq x y z
N MET A 1 -3.13 -48.60 37.74
CA MET A 1 -4.43 -48.85 37.09
C MET A 1 -5.23 -47.56 36.91
N GLU A 2 -5.04 -46.55 37.76
CA GLU A 2 -5.77 -45.26 37.72
C GLU A 2 -5.61 -44.46 36.41
N GLU A 3 -4.41 -44.41 35.83
CA GLU A 3 -4.14 -43.58 34.64
C GLU A 3 -4.91 -44.04 33.37
N ARG A 4 -5.19 -45.34 33.25
CA ARG A 4 -6.00 -45.90 32.14
C ARG A 4 -7.50 -45.62 32.28
N GLU A 5 -7.98 -45.42 33.50
CA GLU A 5 -9.39 -45.05 33.73
C GLU A 5 -9.60 -43.56 33.50
N GLU A 6 -8.65 -42.70 33.88
CA GLU A 6 -8.66 -41.27 33.53
C GLU A 6 -8.67 -41.04 32.01
N GLU A 7 -7.87 -41.81 31.28
CA GLU A 7 -7.80 -41.72 29.81
C GLU A 7 -9.16 -42.04 29.15
N LYS A 8 -9.84 -43.10 29.61
CA LYS A 8 -11.18 -43.47 29.09
C LYS A 8 -12.21 -42.39 29.38
N VAL A 9 -12.20 -41.83 30.60
CA VAL A 9 -13.11 -40.75 30.99
C VAL A 9 -12.87 -39.51 30.13
N PHE A 10 -11.62 -39.15 29.89
CA PHE A 10 -11.27 -38.02 29.03
C PHE A 10 -11.74 -38.22 27.58
N ILE A 11 -11.53 -39.40 27.00
CA ILE A 11 -11.97 -39.70 25.63
C ILE A 11 -13.50 -39.63 25.53
N GLN A 12 -14.24 -40.13 26.53
CA GLN A 12 -15.70 -40.01 26.58
C GLN A 12 -16.18 -38.56 26.71
N GLN A 13 -15.50 -37.74 27.50
CA GLN A 13 -15.79 -36.31 27.63
C GLN A 13 -15.53 -35.57 26.31
N LEU A 14 -14.42 -35.90 25.63
CA LEU A 14 -14.08 -35.34 24.33
C LEU A 14 -15.11 -35.74 23.26
N GLN A 15 -15.52 -37.01 23.22
CA GLN A 15 -16.56 -37.47 22.29
C GLN A 15 -17.89 -36.75 22.52
N LYS A 16 -18.36 -36.65 23.77
CA LYS A 16 -19.58 -35.90 24.12
C LYS A 16 -19.48 -34.43 23.72
N PHE A 17 -18.32 -33.80 23.91
CA PHE A 17 -18.09 -32.40 23.53
C PHE A 17 -18.25 -32.17 22.01
N TRP A 18 -17.79 -33.12 21.19
CA TRP A 18 -17.92 -33.02 19.74
C TRP A 18 -19.28 -33.48 19.21
N GLU A 19 -19.94 -34.45 19.87
CA GLU A 19 -21.32 -34.84 19.60
C GLU A 19 -22.30 -33.69 19.82
N GLN A 20 -22.12 -32.90 20.89
CA GLN A 20 -22.89 -31.67 21.13
C GLN A 20 -22.73 -30.62 20.01
N ARG A 21 -21.67 -30.70 19.22
CA ARG A 21 -21.38 -29.83 18.07
C ARG A 21 -21.74 -30.47 16.72
N GLY A 22 -22.35 -31.67 16.72
CA GLY A 22 -22.75 -32.39 15.52
C GLY A 22 -21.60 -33.02 14.73
N VAL A 23 -20.40 -33.19 15.33
CA VAL A 23 -19.22 -33.74 14.65
C VAL A 23 -18.79 -35.06 15.28
N THR A 24 -18.75 -36.13 14.50
CA THR A 24 -18.22 -37.42 14.96
C THR A 24 -16.69 -37.46 14.80
N ILE A 25 -15.97 -37.60 15.89
CA ILE A 25 -14.50 -37.67 15.89
C ILE A 25 -13.99 -39.12 15.88
N LYS A 26 -13.00 -39.38 15.02
CA LYS A 26 -12.20 -40.61 15.01
C LYS A 26 -10.76 -40.30 15.42
N ILE A 27 -10.20 -41.12 16.31
CA ILE A 27 -8.82 -40.96 16.77
C ILE A 27 -7.86 -41.45 15.64
N PRO A 28 -6.94 -40.60 15.16
CA PRO A 28 -6.02 -40.96 14.09
C PRO A 28 -4.92 -41.91 14.57
N GLN A 29 -4.38 -42.72 13.65
CA GLN A 29 -3.22 -43.57 13.88
C GLN A 29 -1.96 -42.93 13.28
N ILE A 30 -0.86 -42.88 14.03
CA ILE A 30 0.44 -42.37 13.59
C ILE A 30 1.44 -43.52 13.64
N GLY A 31 2.04 -43.87 12.49
CA GLY A 31 3.04 -44.94 12.43
C GLY A 31 2.52 -46.34 12.82
N GLY A 32 1.22 -46.61 12.61
CA GLY A 32 0.58 -47.89 12.94
C GLY A 32 0.14 -48.04 14.40
N ARG A 33 0.25 -46.98 15.22
CA ARG A 33 -0.26 -46.93 16.59
C ARG A 33 -1.35 -45.87 16.72
N GLU A 34 -2.37 -46.15 17.51
CA GLU A 34 -3.40 -45.17 17.86
C GLU A 34 -2.78 -44.02 18.67
N LEU A 35 -3.19 -42.79 18.35
CA LEU A 35 -2.68 -41.62 19.04
C LEU A 35 -3.23 -41.56 20.47
N GLU A 36 -2.34 -41.56 21.47
CA GLU A 36 -2.68 -41.33 22.88
C GLU A 36 -3.10 -39.86 23.11
N VAL A 37 -4.36 -39.55 22.82
CA VAL A 37 -4.93 -38.19 22.83
C VAL A 37 -4.83 -37.53 24.21
N PHE A 38 -5.04 -38.31 25.29
CA PHE A 38 -5.00 -37.81 26.66
C PHE A 38 -3.59 -37.38 27.08
N LYS A 39 -2.59 -38.21 26.78
CA LYS A 39 -1.18 -37.91 27.06
C LYS A 39 -0.72 -36.69 26.27
N LEU A 40 -1.16 -36.57 25.02
CA LEU A 40 -0.90 -35.41 24.18
C LEU A 40 -1.52 -34.12 24.75
N TYR A 41 -2.77 -34.18 25.21
CA TYR A 41 -3.44 -33.05 25.86
C TYR A 41 -2.70 -32.59 27.13
N LYS A 42 -2.33 -33.52 28.02
CA LYS A 42 -1.54 -33.23 29.22
C LYS A 42 -0.17 -32.62 28.89
N ALA A 43 0.52 -33.15 27.87
CA ALA A 43 1.86 -32.68 27.50
C ALA A 43 1.87 -31.24 26.95
N VAL A 44 0.83 -30.84 26.22
CA VAL A 44 0.68 -29.49 25.64
C VAL A 44 0.15 -28.49 26.67
N THR A 45 -0.84 -28.87 27.47
CA THR A 45 -1.40 -27.99 28.52
C THR A 45 -0.39 -27.70 29.62
N LYS A 46 0.44 -28.68 30.02
CA LYS A 46 1.57 -28.47 30.96
C LYS A 46 2.56 -27.40 30.49
N ARG A 47 2.64 -27.16 29.18
CA ARG A 47 3.55 -26.19 28.54
C ARG A 47 2.86 -24.89 28.12
N GLY A 48 1.64 -24.63 28.59
CA GLY A 48 0.92 -23.39 28.34
C GLY A 48 0.05 -23.37 27.08
N GLY A 49 -0.28 -24.55 26.52
CA GLY A 49 -1.23 -24.70 25.42
C GLY A 49 -0.62 -24.62 24.02
N LEU A 50 -1.43 -24.91 22.99
CA LEU A 50 -0.98 -25.04 21.59
C LEU A 50 -0.17 -23.82 21.10
N LYS A 51 -0.61 -22.61 21.44
CA LYS A 51 0.02 -21.35 20.97
C LYS A 51 1.44 -21.18 21.49
N VAL A 52 1.65 -21.43 22.79
CA VAL A 52 2.97 -21.31 23.44
C VAL A 52 3.93 -22.38 22.93
N VAL A 53 3.46 -23.62 22.81
CA VAL A 53 4.26 -24.74 22.29
C VAL A 53 4.69 -24.48 20.84
N SER A 54 3.81 -23.92 20.00
CA SER A 54 4.12 -23.62 18.61
C SER A 54 5.07 -22.43 18.44
N ALA A 55 4.91 -21.36 19.23
CA ALA A 55 5.79 -20.20 19.20
C ALA A 55 7.23 -20.56 19.63
N ASN A 56 7.37 -21.41 20.65
CA ASN A 56 8.66 -21.82 21.19
C ASN A 56 9.25 -23.07 20.51
N LYS A 57 8.65 -23.55 19.41
CA LYS A 57 9.10 -24.72 18.63
C LYS A 57 9.27 -26.01 19.47
N LEU A 58 8.48 -26.19 20.52
CA LEU A 58 8.62 -27.28 21.51
C LEU A 58 7.99 -28.62 21.06
N TRP A 59 7.46 -28.70 19.84
CA TRP A 59 6.83 -29.92 19.30
C TRP A 59 7.77 -31.12 19.23
N LYS A 60 9.07 -30.89 19.02
CA LYS A 60 10.08 -31.96 18.97
C LYS A 60 10.20 -32.66 20.32
N GLU A 61 10.29 -31.90 21.41
CA GLU A 61 10.34 -32.46 22.77
C GLU A 61 9.06 -33.20 23.17
N ILE A 62 7.91 -32.78 22.63
CA ILE A 62 6.64 -33.47 22.86
C ILE A 62 6.65 -34.80 22.11
N VAL A 63 7.12 -34.82 20.86
CA VAL A 63 7.27 -36.05 20.06
C VAL A 63 8.21 -37.05 20.73
N ASP A 64 9.30 -36.59 21.35
CA ASP A 64 10.26 -37.46 22.04
C ASP A 64 9.64 -38.21 23.25
N GLN A 65 8.50 -37.74 23.79
CA GLN A 65 7.73 -38.42 24.84
C GLN A 65 6.82 -39.54 24.30
N PHE A 66 6.66 -39.60 22.98
CA PHE A 66 5.96 -40.66 22.26
C PHE A 66 7.01 -41.55 21.58
N SER A 67 6.96 -42.86 21.85
CA SER A 67 7.89 -43.82 21.24
C SER A 67 7.52 -44.13 19.79
N PHE A 68 7.55 -43.11 18.91
CA PHE A 68 7.33 -43.28 17.48
C PHE A 68 8.54 -43.93 16.80
N PRO A 69 8.35 -44.74 15.74
CA PRO A 69 9.45 -45.31 14.97
C PRO A 69 10.31 -44.22 14.30
N ALA A 70 11.63 -44.43 14.21
CA ALA A 70 12.58 -43.50 13.58
C ALA A 70 12.30 -43.21 12.09
N THR A 71 11.42 -43.99 11.46
CA THR A 71 10.93 -43.78 10.08
C THR A 71 9.90 -42.65 9.95
N CYS A 72 9.36 -42.13 11.06
CA CYS A 72 8.35 -41.05 11.08
C CYS A 72 9.00 -39.65 11.13
N THR A 73 9.70 -39.27 10.06
CA THR A 73 10.44 -37.98 9.96
C THR A 73 9.55 -36.73 10.05
N SER A 74 8.23 -36.85 9.85
CA SER A 74 7.25 -35.75 9.96
C SER A 74 6.38 -35.78 11.22
N ALA A 75 6.72 -36.58 12.23
CA ALA A 75 5.89 -36.81 13.43
C ALA A 75 5.47 -35.50 14.14
N SER A 76 6.37 -34.52 14.26
CA SER A 76 6.09 -33.23 14.92
C SER A 76 5.01 -32.41 14.21
N PHE A 77 5.02 -32.42 12.87
CA PHE A 77 4.02 -31.72 12.07
C PHE A 77 2.67 -32.43 12.12
N THR A 78 2.67 -33.75 12.00
CA THR A 78 1.46 -34.58 12.08
C THR A 78 0.78 -34.46 13.44
N LEU A 79 1.56 -34.50 14.53
CA LEU A 79 1.05 -34.39 15.90
C LEU A 79 0.42 -33.01 16.17
N ARG A 80 1.06 -31.93 15.72
CA ARG A 80 0.50 -30.56 15.78
C ARG A 80 -0.82 -30.46 15.04
N ASN A 81 -0.89 -30.96 13.81
CA ASN A 81 -2.11 -30.93 13.01
C ASN A 81 -3.25 -31.71 13.66
N HIS A 82 -2.97 -32.89 14.23
CA HIS A 82 -4.00 -33.65 14.95
C HIS A 82 -4.44 -32.95 16.24
N TYR A 83 -3.52 -32.36 17.00
CA TYR A 83 -3.87 -31.56 18.17
C TYR A 83 -4.83 -30.42 17.81
N GLN A 84 -4.49 -29.68 16.77
CA GLN A 84 -5.27 -28.53 16.34
C GLN A 84 -6.68 -28.89 15.90
N LYS A 85 -6.84 -30.06 15.27
CA LYS A 85 -8.15 -30.54 14.79
C LYS A 85 -9.02 -31.12 15.89
N LEU A 86 -8.41 -31.84 16.84
CA LEU A 86 -9.15 -32.66 17.81
C LEU A 86 -9.29 -31.98 19.18
N LEU A 87 -8.23 -31.28 19.61
CA LEU A 87 -8.06 -30.84 20.99
C LEU A 87 -8.08 -29.32 21.16
N LEU A 88 -7.82 -28.53 20.12
CA LEU A 88 -7.80 -27.07 20.25
C LEU A 88 -9.13 -26.51 20.76
N ALA A 89 -10.24 -27.03 20.25
CA ALA A 89 -11.56 -26.59 20.69
C ALA A 89 -11.86 -26.93 22.14
N TYR A 90 -11.39 -28.11 22.56
CA TYR A 90 -11.50 -28.58 23.93
C TYR A 90 -10.58 -27.79 24.88
N GLU A 91 -9.33 -27.53 24.48
CA GLU A 91 -8.35 -26.72 25.23
C GLU A 91 -8.89 -25.31 25.50
N GLN A 92 -9.44 -24.64 24.48
CA GLN A 92 -9.94 -23.27 24.65
C GLN A 92 -11.11 -23.16 25.62
N LYS A 93 -12.02 -24.15 25.63
CA LYS A 93 -13.16 -24.18 26.54
C LYS A 93 -12.75 -24.53 27.96
N TYR A 94 -12.01 -25.63 28.15
CA TYR A 94 -11.77 -26.20 29.48
C TYR A 94 -10.48 -25.71 30.14
N PHE A 95 -9.48 -25.28 29.38
CA PHE A 95 -8.21 -24.76 29.92
C PHE A 95 -8.18 -23.22 29.96
N PHE A 96 -8.76 -22.55 28.95
CA PHE A 96 -8.77 -21.08 28.87
C PHE A 96 -10.13 -20.43 29.20
N GLY A 97 -11.18 -21.21 29.49
CA GLY A 97 -12.49 -20.71 29.92
C GLY A 97 -13.24 -19.89 28.87
N LYS A 98 -12.95 -20.06 27.57
CA LYS A 98 -13.58 -19.28 26.49
C LYS A 98 -14.92 -19.89 26.06
N GLU A 99 -15.92 -19.03 25.80
CA GLU A 99 -17.24 -19.45 25.33
C GLU A 99 -17.20 -20.03 23.90
N ASP A 100 -18.12 -20.96 23.61
CA ASP A 100 -18.10 -21.92 22.49
C ASP A 100 -18.09 -21.32 21.06
N GLY A 101 -18.17 -20.00 20.90
CA GLY A 101 -18.42 -19.33 19.61
C GLY A 101 -17.23 -19.15 18.65
N TYR A 102 -16.00 -19.54 19.01
CA TYR A 102 -14.78 -19.11 18.29
C TYR A 102 -13.86 -20.23 17.79
N ILE A 103 -14.40 -21.39 17.42
CA ILE A 103 -13.52 -22.52 17.09
C ILE A 103 -13.99 -23.32 15.89
N TYR A 104 -14.09 -22.66 14.74
CA TYR A 104 -13.77 -23.29 13.45
C TYR A 104 -13.19 -22.22 12.51
N ASP A 105 -12.09 -22.62 11.85
CA ASP A 105 -11.45 -22.00 10.69
C ASP A 105 -10.37 -20.93 10.89
N GLU A 106 -9.12 -21.36 10.67
CA GLU A 106 -8.17 -20.60 9.84
C GLU A 106 -7.06 -21.44 9.17
N GLU A 107 -6.74 -22.67 9.61
CA GLU A 107 -5.61 -23.44 9.03
C GLU A 107 -5.99 -24.72 8.23
N MET A 108 -7.28 -25.02 8.01
CA MET A 108 -7.72 -26.28 7.36
C MET A 108 -8.03 -26.17 5.85
N SER A 109 -8.11 -24.97 5.27
CA SER A 109 -8.63 -24.77 3.90
C SER A 109 -7.56 -24.79 2.79
N SER A 110 -6.28 -24.84 3.11
CA SER A 110 -5.21 -24.70 2.12
C SER A 110 -4.86 -25.98 1.33
N ASN A 111 -5.47 -27.14 1.63
CA ASN A 111 -5.08 -28.42 1.02
C ASN A 111 -6.20 -29.21 0.29
N ARG A 112 -7.34 -28.59 -0.07
CA ARG A 112 -8.42 -29.26 -0.83
C ARG A 112 -8.73 -28.68 -2.22
N LYS A 113 -7.80 -27.98 -2.88
CA LYS A 113 -7.98 -27.64 -4.31
C LYS A 113 -7.28 -28.68 -5.19
N LYS A 114 -7.92 -29.84 -5.36
CA LYS A 114 -7.79 -30.77 -6.52
C LYS A 114 -8.74 -31.96 -6.31
N ALA A 115 -10.03 -31.79 -6.60
CA ALA A 115 -10.91 -32.82 -7.17
C ALA A 115 -12.36 -32.32 -7.32
N LYS A 116 -12.81 -32.34 -8.58
CA LYS A 116 -14.16 -32.56 -9.12
C LYS A 116 -15.26 -31.49 -9.03
N ILE A 117 -15.74 -31.25 -10.25
CA ILE A 117 -16.93 -30.60 -10.81
C ILE A 117 -18.20 -31.45 -10.57
N GLY A 118 -19.36 -30.78 -10.41
CA GLY A 118 -20.66 -31.27 -10.91
C GLY A 118 -21.89 -31.03 -10.01
N PHE A 119 -22.86 -30.24 -10.52
CA PHE A 119 -24.33 -30.33 -10.36
C PHE A 119 -24.94 -30.08 -8.95
N GLU A 120 -26.11 -29.48 -8.71
CA GLU A 120 -27.22 -28.87 -9.48
C GLU A 120 -28.06 -28.01 -8.49
N GLU A 121 -29.03 -27.25 -9.00
CA GLU A 121 -29.89 -26.24 -8.35
C GLU A 121 -30.86 -26.77 -7.28
N GLU A 122 -31.28 -25.91 -6.33
CA GLU A 122 -32.70 -25.79 -5.97
C GLU A 122 -33.04 -24.45 -5.29
N VAL A 123 -34.18 -23.91 -5.72
CA VAL A 123 -34.80 -22.63 -5.37
C VAL A 123 -35.58 -22.75 -4.08
N GLN A 124 -35.52 -21.74 -3.19
CA GLN A 124 -36.64 -21.48 -2.27
C GLN A 124 -36.77 -19.98 -1.96
N GLN A 125 -37.85 -19.41 -2.49
CA GLN A 125 -38.44 -18.14 -2.10
C GLN A 125 -38.97 -18.22 -0.66
N ALA A 126 -38.77 -17.16 0.12
CA ALA A 126 -39.69 -16.80 1.20
C ALA A 126 -39.69 -15.28 1.40
N SER A 127 -40.86 -14.69 1.18
CA SER A 127 -41.28 -13.34 1.56
C SER A 127 -41.19 -13.11 3.06
N TYR A 128 -41.13 -11.86 3.52
CA TYR A 128 -42.14 -11.24 4.41
C TYR A 128 -41.83 -9.74 4.56
N ALA A 129 -42.89 -8.94 4.43
CA ALA A 129 -42.92 -7.52 4.74
C ALA A 129 -42.82 -7.26 6.25
N VAL A 130 -42.26 -6.11 6.64
CA VAL A 130 -42.52 -5.51 7.96
C VAL A 130 -42.70 -4.01 7.78
N GLU A 131 -43.77 -3.53 8.40
CA GLU A 131 -44.41 -2.24 8.34
C GLU A 131 -43.58 -1.12 8.99
N ALA A 132 -43.82 0.10 8.51
CA ALA A 132 -43.39 1.33 9.14
C ALA A 132 -44.36 1.68 10.29
N GLU A 133 -43.82 1.97 11.48
CA GLU A 133 -44.56 2.69 12.52
C GLU A 133 -43.79 3.94 12.96
N ASP A 134 -44.40 5.09 12.68
CA ASP A 134 -44.16 6.37 13.32
C ASP A 134 -44.43 6.30 14.83
N ARG A 135 -43.49 6.75 15.65
CA ARG A 135 -43.81 7.25 17.00
C ARG A 135 -43.07 8.54 17.31
N GLN A 136 -43.82 9.63 17.21
CA GLN A 136 -43.56 10.92 17.83
C GLN A 136 -43.55 10.74 19.36
N HIS A 137 -42.47 11.12 20.04
CA HIS A 137 -42.46 11.25 21.50
C HIS A 137 -42.61 12.72 21.90
N GLN A 138 -43.76 13.03 22.51
CA GLN A 138 -44.00 14.24 23.30
C GLN A 138 -43.17 14.20 24.58
N LEU A 139 -42.59 15.36 24.95
CA LEU A 139 -41.84 15.58 26.18
C LEU A 139 -42.80 15.91 27.33
N GLU A 140 -42.93 15.02 28.32
CA GLU A 140 -43.49 15.35 29.62
C GLU A 140 -42.38 15.61 30.64
N PHE A 141 -42.45 16.77 31.29
CA PHE A 141 -41.52 17.25 32.31
C PHE A 141 -41.83 16.56 33.64
N SER A 142 -40.97 15.62 34.08
CA SER A 142 -41.01 15.11 35.46
C SER A 142 -39.85 15.74 36.27
N GLY A 143 -40.21 16.40 37.36
CA GLY A 143 -39.30 17.18 38.23
C GLY A 143 -38.36 16.32 39.08
N GLN A 144 -37.51 15.51 38.45
CA GLN A 144 -36.43 14.80 39.13
C GLN A 144 -35.10 15.56 38.97
N PRO A 145 -34.24 15.59 40.02
CA PRO A 145 -32.95 16.26 39.93
C PRO A 145 -32.06 15.60 38.87
N LEU A 146 -31.38 16.42 38.08
CA LEU A 146 -30.58 16.03 36.91
C LEU A 146 -29.52 14.95 37.21
N SER A 147 -29.06 14.86 38.47
CA SER A 147 -28.12 13.82 38.93
C SER A 147 -28.71 12.41 38.88
N THR A 148 -30.03 12.25 39.08
CA THR A 148 -30.71 10.95 39.07
C THR A 148 -30.96 10.46 37.64
N LEU A 149 -31.29 11.38 36.72
CA LEU A 149 -31.41 11.10 35.28
C LEU A 149 -30.04 10.79 34.64
N LEU A 150 -28.99 11.50 35.04
CA LEU A 150 -27.63 11.21 34.59
C LEU A 150 -27.16 9.85 35.12
N ASN A 151 -27.41 9.52 36.41
CA ASN A 151 -27.05 8.20 36.94
C ASN A 151 -27.82 7.05 36.28
N GLN A 152 -29.08 7.22 35.88
CA GLN A 152 -29.81 6.20 35.12
C GLN A 152 -29.23 5.99 33.71
N ASN A 153 -28.69 7.05 33.08
CA ASN A 153 -28.01 6.94 31.79
C ASN A 153 -26.56 6.40 31.92
N TYR A 154 -25.83 6.76 33.00
CA TYR A 154 -24.47 6.28 33.25
C TYR A 154 -24.41 4.88 33.89
N GLN A 155 -25.50 4.36 34.47
CA GLN A 155 -25.58 2.95 34.92
C GLN A 155 -25.86 1.97 33.77
N LYS A 156 -26.24 2.44 32.58
CA LYS A 156 -26.08 1.66 31.34
C LYS A 156 -24.62 1.72 30.91
N VAL A 157 -23.74 1.16 31.74
CA VAL A 157 -22.45 0.70 31.24
C VAL A 157 -22.81 -0.42 30.27
N GLU A 158 -22.75 -0.11 28.97
CA GLU A 158 -22.69 -1.12 27.93
C GLU A 158 -21.68 -2.16 28.39
N LYS A 159 -22.13 -3.39 28.63
CA LYS A 159 -21.25 -4.55 28.77
C LYS A 159 -20.31 -4.45 27.59
N SER A 160 -19.06 -4.07 27.84
CA SER A 160 -17.98 -3.85 26.86
C SER A 160 -18.36 -4.52 25.55
N GLU A 161 -19.03 -3.77 24.66
CA GLU A 161 -19.38 -4.31 23.37
C GLU A 161 -18.02 -4.62 22.76
N THR A 162 -17.74 -5.90 22.62
CA THR A 162 -16.58 -6.32 21.87
C THR A 162 -16.85 -5.69 20.52
N ILE A 163 -16.02 -4.71 20.13
CA ILE A 163 -16.03 -4.15 18.79
C ILE A 163 -16.06 -5.38 17.88
N PHE A 164 -17.22 -5.67 17.29
CA PHE A 164 -17.34 -6.77 16.37
C PHE A 164 -16.36 -6.38 15.27
N PHE A 165 -15.21 -7.08 15.21
CA PHE A 165 -14.38 -7.08 14.03
C PHE A 165 -15.33 -7.15 12.84
N ILE A 166 -15.27 -6.16 11.96
CA ILE A 166 -16.09 -6.02 10.76
C ILE A 166 -16.35 -7.44 10.25
N LYS A 167 -17.60 -7.94 10.38
CA LYS A 167 -17.97 -9.29 9.94
C LYS A 167 -17.32 -9.47 8.56
N LYS A 168 -16.52 -10.53 8.35
CA LYS A 168 -15.83 -10.80 7.06
C LYS A 168 -16.76 -10.64 5.83
N SER A 169 -18.09 -10.74 6.03
CA SER A 169 -19.14 -10.47 5.04
C SER A 169 -19.27 -9.01 4.55
N LYS A 170 -18.73 -7.99 5.24
CA LYS A 170 -18.79 -6.57 4.84
C LYS A 170 -17.62 -6.11 3.96
N ILE A 171 -16.64 -6.97 3.71
CA ILE A 171 -15.44 -6.62 2.92
C ILE A 171 -15.62 -6.98 1.43
N GLN A 172 -16.67 -7.75 1.10
CA GLN A 172 -16.99 -8.09 -0.27
C GLN A 172 -17.90 -7.02 -0.88
N ALA A 173 -17.46 -6.42 -1.99
CA ALA A 173 -18.26 -5.47 -2.72
C ALA A 173 -19.50 -6.16 -3.33
N GLN A 174 -20.68 -5.76 -2.90
CA GLN A 174 -21.93 -6.17 -3.54
C GLN A 174 -22.27 -5.22 -4.68
N ALA A 175 -22.86 -5.73 -5.77
CA ALA A 175 -23.22 -4.90 -6.93
C ALA A 175 -24.20 -3.76 -6.58
N SER A 176 -25.08 -3.95 -5.60
CA SER A 176 -25.98 -2.92 -5.07
C SER A 176 -25.22 -1.81 -4.34
N GLU A 177 -24.20 -2.16 -3.55
CA GLU A 177 -23.34 -1.21 -2.84
C GLU A 177 -22.51 -0.39 -3.81
N VAL A 178 -21.92 -1.02 -4.84
CA VAL A 178 -21.15 -0.30 -5.86
C VAL A 178 -22.04 0.65 -6.67
N LYS A 179 -23.29 0.27 -6.98
CA LYS A 179 -24.27 1.19 -7.59
C LYS A 179 -24.58 2.38 -6.69
N ARG A 180 -24.75 2.16 -5.37
CA ARG A 180 -24.93 3.26 -4.41
C ARG A 180 -23.70 4.16 -4.37
N ILE A 181 -22.49 3.61 -4.41
CA ILE A 181 -21.23 4.36 -4.48
C ILE A 181 -21.22 5.27 -5.72
N MET A 182 -21.58 4.74 -6.89
CA MET A 182 -21.66 5.53 -8.12
C MET A 182 -22.67 6.68 -8.01
N LEU A 183 -23.88 6.40 -7.51
CA LEU A 183 -24.92 7.41 -7.28
C LEU A 183 -24.51 8.44 -6.23
N ALA A 184 -23.76 8.03 -5.20
CA ALA A 184 -23.21 8.93 -4.20
C ALA A 184 -22.21 9.91 -4.81
N PHE A 185 -21.35 9.45 -5.71
CA PHE A 185 -20.51 10.35 -6.50
C PHE A 185 -21.40 11.28 -7.32
N GLU A 186 -22.30 10.79 -8.15
CA GLU A 186 -23.16 11.63 -9.01
C GLU A 186 -23.98 12.67 -8.23
N SER A 187 -24.53 12.32 -7.07
CA SER A 187 -25.38 13.21 -6.27
C SER A 187 -24.63 14.32 -5.53
N ARG A 188 -23.31 14.17 -5.33
CA ARG A 188 -22.44 15.10 -4.60
C ARG A 188 -22.85 15.38 -3.15
N ILE A 189 -23.70 14.53 -2.55
CA ILE A 189 -24.14 14.67 -1.17
C ILE A 189 -22.98 14.29 -0.24
N ASP A 190 -22.64 15.17 0.70
CA ASP A 190 -21.41 15.05 1.48
C ASP A 190 -21.32 13.75 2.32
N ASP A 191 -22.42 13.34 2.95
CA ASP A 191 -22.49 12.13 3.78
C ASP A 191 -22.40 10.86 2.91
N GLU A 192 -23.10 10.84 1.77
CA GLU A 192 -23.04 9.74 0.81
C GLU A 192 -21.66 9.64 0.14
N LEU A 193 -21.01 10.77 -0.17
CA LEU A 193 -19.62 10.80 -0.65
C LEU A 193 -18.65 10.21 0.38
N THR A 194 -18.84 10.54 1.66
CA THR A 194 -18.02 9.99 2.75
C THR A 194 -18.23 8.49 2.86
N PHE A 195 -19.47 8.03 2.80
CA PHE A 195 -19.81 6.61 2.71
C PHE A 195 -19.11 5.95 1.50
N ALA A 196 -19.20 6.57 0.32
CA ALA A 196 -18.68 6.02 -0.92
C ALA A 196 -17.16 5.88 -0.91
N ILE A 197 -16.43 6.93 -0.52
CA ILE A 197 -14.97 6.95 -0.44
C ILE A 197 -14.48 5.91 0.58
N ASN A 198 -15.11 5.83 1.76
CA ASN A 198 -14.70 4.88 2.79
C ASN A 198 -14.92 3.42 2.37
N ASN A 199 -16.03 3.10 1.70
CA ASN A 199 -16.29 1.75 1.20
C ASN A 199 -15.34 1.40 0.05
N LEU A 200 -15.09 2.32 -0.89
CA LEU A 200 -14.09 2.09 -1.93
C LEU A 200 -12.69 1.88 -1.36
N LEU A 201 -12.29 2.65 -0.35
CA LEU A 201 -11.02 2.46 0.34
C LEU A 201 -10.95 1.06 0.96
N MET A 202 -12.00 0.64 1.66
CA MET A 202 -12.10 -0.72 2.22
C MET A 202 -11.98 -1.81 1.16
N TYR A 203 -12.67 -1.67 0.03
CA TYR A 203 -12.59 -2.63 -1.07
C TYR A 203 -11.21 -2.64 -1.74
N SER A 204 -10.55 -1.48 -1.83
CA SER A 204 -9.20 -1.37 -2.39
C SER A 204 -8.13 -2.07 -1.56
N CYS A 205 -8.35 -2.16 -0.23
CA CYS A 205 -7.44 -2.82 0.71
C CYS A 205 -7.72 -4.33 0.87
N ASN A 206 -8.73 -4.88 0.18
CA ASN A 206 -9.11 -6.28 0.34
C ASN A 206 -8.24 -7.21 -0.53
N TYR A 207 -7.29 -7.90 0.08
CA TYR A 207 -6.43 -8.89 -0.59
C TYR A 207 -7.09 -10.25 -0.85
N SER A 208 -8.21 -10.56 -0.18
CA SER A 208 -8.87 -11.86 -0.32
C SER A 208 -9.69 -11.97 -1.61
N GLN A 209 -10.25 -10.86 -2.07
CA GLN A 209 -10.98 -10.75 -3.33
C GLN A 209 -10.66 -9.39 -3.95
N SER A 210 -9.94 -9.41 -5.05
CA SER A 210 -9.56 -8.19 -5.77
C SER A 210 -10.80 -7.49 -6.33
N PHE A 211 -10.92 -6.19 -6.05
CA PHE A 211 -11.97 -5.35 -6.64
C PHE A 211 -11.64 -5.05 -8.11
N LEU A 212 -12.40 -5.65 -9.03
CA LEU A 212 -12.20 -5.52 -10.47
C LEU A 212 -13.07 -4.40 -11.03
N ILE A 213 -12.44 -3.33 -11.53
CA ILE A 213 -13.13 -2.15 -12.07
C ILE A 213 -13.87 -2.49 -13.37
N ASP A 214 -13.38 -3.46 -14.14
CA ASP A 214 -14.01 -3.90 -15.40
C ASP A 214 -15.45 -4.41 -15.21
N GLN A 215 -15.80 -4.85 -14.00
CA GLN A 215 -17.19 -5.22 -13.65
C GLN A 215 -18.13 -4.00 -13.54
N TYR A 216 -17.56 -2.80 -13.42
CA TYR A 216 -18.26 -1.54 -13.14
C TYR A 216 -17.71 -0.40 -14.03
N PRO A 217 -17.99 -0.42 -15.35
CA PRO A 217 -17.33 0.45 -16.33
C PRO A 217 -17.50 1.96 -16.07
N GLN A 218 -18.64 2.37 -15.50
CA GLN A 218 -18.97 3.78 -15.22
C GLN A 218 -18.38 4.29 -13.90
N LEU A 219 -17.79 3.43 -13.07
CA LEU A 219 -17.29 3.83 -11.76
C LEU A 219 -16.18 4.89 -11.88
N LEU A 220 -15.21 4.68 -12.78
CA LEU A 220 -14.14 5.65 -13.00
C LEU A 220 -14.66 6.97 -13.59
N ASP A 221 -15.70 6.94 -14.44
CA ASP A 221 -16.29 8.16 -15.00
C ASP A 221 -16.92 9.04 -13.91
N THR A 222 -17.70 8.43 -13.00
CA THR A 222 -18.35 9.16 -11.90
C THR A 222 -17.32 9.75 -10.92
N ILE A 223 -16.26 8.99 -10.61
CA ILE A 223 -15.13 9.44 -9.80
C ILE A 223 -14.39 10.59 -10.50
N THR A 224 -14.11 10.47 -11.80
CA THR A 224 -13.39 11.49 -12.57
C THR A 224 -14.18 12.79 -12.61
N SER A 225 -15.50 12.72 -12.82
CA SER A 225 -16.39 13.88 -12.76
C SER A 225 -16.37 14.54 -11.37
N TYR A 226 -16.36 13.75 -10.29
CA TYR A 226 -16.24 14.28 -8.93
C TYR A 226 -14.90 14.99 -8.68
N ILE A 227 -13.79 14.40 -9.15
CA ILE A 227 -12.45 14.99 -9.04
C ILE A 227 -12.42 16.35 -9.74
N GLU A 228 -12.98 16.45 -10.95
CA GLU A 228 -13.04 17.70 -11.71
C GLU A 228 -13.75 18.81 -10.93
N ASP A 229 -14.94 18.53 -10.37
CA ASP A 229 -15.70 19.51 -9.61
C ASP A 229 -14.98 19.91 -8.32
N THR A 230 -14.37 18.94 -7.64
CA THR A 230 -13.65 19.17 -6.38
C THR A 230 -12.41 20.04 -6.58
N ILE A 231 -11.64 19.82 -7.66
CA ILE A 231 -10.46 20.63 -7.99
C ILE A 231 -10.88 22.09 -8.26
N LYS A 232 -12.01 22.33 -8.94
CA LYS A 232 -12.52 23.70 -9.20
C LYS A 232 -12.87 24.43 -7.91
N GLN A 233 -13.37 23.72 -6.89
CA GLN A 233 -13.75 24.28 -5.59
C GLN A 233 -12.54 24.64 -4.71
N ILE A 234 -11.37 24.05 -4.97
CA ILE A 234 -10.16 24.29 -4.18
C ILE A 234 -9.33 25.39 -4.85
N SER A 235 -9.34 26.60 -4.28
CA SER A 235 -8.80 27.79 -4.93
C SER A 235 -7.30 27.72 -5.28
N TYR A 236 -6.47 27.08 -4.46
CA TYR A 236 -5.02 26.95 -4.72
C TYR A 236 -4.70 25.86 -5.75
N LEU A 237 -5.45 24.74 -5.77
CA LEU A 237 -5.35 23.76 -6.85
C LEU A 237 -5.81 24.43 -8.15
N ASN A 238 -6.99 25.05 -8.19
CA ASN A 238 -7.47 25.74 -9.38
C ASN A 238 -6.48 26.80 -9.95
N LYS A 239 -5.79 27.55 -9.08
CA LYS A 239 -4.76 28.52 -9.49
C LYS A 239 -3.48 27.87 -10.03
N SER A 240 -2.95 26.85 -9.35
CA SER A 240 -1.78 26.08 -9.82
C SER A 240 -2.09 25.23 -11.06
N TYR A 241 -3.37 24.95 -11.31
CA TYR A 241 -3.87 24.14 -12.40
C TYR A 241 -4.32 24.97 -13.60
N SER A 242 -4.07 26.30 -13.61
CA SER A 242 -4.76 27.27 -14.47
C SER A 242 -5.29 26.63 -15.76
N PHE A 243 -6.59 26.33 -15.77
CA PHE A 243 -7.35 25.81 -16.90
C PHE A 243 -7.46 26.89 -18.00
N LYS A 244 -6.32 27.48 -18.38
CA LYS A 244 -6.17 28.30 -19.57
C LYS A 244 -5.69 27.38 -20.69
N THR A 245 -6.68 26.86 -21.40
CA THR A 245 -6.63 26.61 -22.84
C THR A 245 -5.60 25.57 -23.31
N CYS A 246 -5.90 24.28 -23.09
CA CYS A 246 -5.45 23.22 -24.01
C CYS A 246 -6.59 22.81 -24.97
N LEU A 247 -7.39 23.81 -25.37
CA LEU A 247 -8.36 23.78 -26.45
C LEU A 247 -8.21 25.11 -27.20
N GLN A 248 -7.11 25.25 -27.95
CA GLN A 248 -6.94 26.06 -29.16
C GLN A 248 -5.47 26.46 -29.34
N THR A 249 -4.93 26.07 -30.48
CA THR A 249 -3.68 26.53 -31.06
C THR A 249 -3.72 28.04 -31.36
N VAL A 250 -2.54 28.66 -31.38
CA VAL A 250 -2.18 29.99 -31.96
C VAL A 250 -2.19 31.19 -31.01
N GLY A 251 -1.01 31.81 -30.85
CA GLY A 251 -0.88 33.21 -30.44
C GLY A 251 0.40 33.50 -29.65
N GLN A 252 1.44 33.97 -30.34
CA GLN A 252 2.67 34.47 -29.74
C GLN A 252 2.44 35.63 -28.75
N GLN A 253 3.47 35.87 -27.93
CA GLN A 253 3.79 37.10 -27.18
C GLN A 253 3.11 37.28 -25.81
N GLN A 254 3.83 36.93 -24.75
CA GLN A 254 4.46 37.90 -23.82
C GLN A 254 5.06 37.14 -22.63
N LEU A 255 6.30 36.68 -22.82
CA LEU A 255 7.26 36.49 -21.74
C LEU A 255 7.84 37.86 -21.46
N GLU A 256 7.53 38.44 -20.30
CA GLU A 256 8.40 39.31 -19.49
C GLU A 256 7.55 39.96 -18.40
N ASN A 257 8.11 40.04 -17.18
CA ASN A 257 7.58 40.67 -15.96
C ASN A 257 6.78 39.77 -14.99
N LEU A 258 7.43 38.75 -14.44
CA LEU A 258 7.07 38.24 -13.09
C LEU A 258 8.29 37.79 -12.27
N GLY A 259 9.47 38.37 -12.57
CA GLY A 259 10.56 38.49 -11.60
C GLY A 259 10.41 39.85 -10.93
N GLN A 260 10.44 39.89 -9.59
CA GLN A 260 10.37 41.08 -8.73
C GLN A 260 8.97 41.59 -8.33
N SER A 261 8.18 40.78 -7.61
CA SER A 261 7.21 41.31 -6.63
C SER A 261 6.79 40.37 -5.49
N GLN A 262 7.39 39.20 -5.32
CA GLN A 262 7.09 38.29 -4.19
C GLN A 262 8.26 38.12 -3.21
N ARG A 263 8.85 39.23 -2.75
CA ARG A 263 9.75 39.24 -1.58
C ARG A 263 9.56 40.45 -0.65
N LYS A 264 8.30 40.88 -0.44
CA LYS A 264 7.96 41.90 0.58
C LYS A 264 6.62 41.68 1.32
N SER A 265 6.09 40.47 1.35
CA SER A 265 4.91 40.13 2.19
C SER A 265 5.19 38.99 3.17
N MET A 266 6.41 38.94 3.70
CA MET A 266 6.82 38.02 4.75
C MET A 266 7.48 38.81 5.89
N GLN A 267 6.76 39.81 6.42
CA GLN A 267 7.13 40.56 7.63
C GLN A 267 6.05 41.57 8.08
N VAL A 268 4.77 41.17 8.18
CA VAL A 268 3.80 41.85 9.08
C VAL A 268 2.68 40.86 9.43
N GLN A 269 2.85 40.12 10.53
CA GLN A 269 1.79 39.72 11.47
C GLN A 269 2.36 38.72 12.49
N THR A 270 3.24 39.21 13.36
CA THR A 270 3.72 38.48 14.55
C THR A 270 3.30 39.15 15.85
N ASP A 271 2.31 40.06 15.84
CA ASP A 271 1.89 40.81 17.04
C ASP A 271 0.38 40.76 17.35
N LEU A 272 -0.33 39.69 16.98
CA LEU A 272 -1.73 39.48 17.40
C LEU A 272 -1.99 38.11 18.04
N ILE A 273 -0.95 37.50 18.63
CA ILE A 273 -1.08 36.29 19.45
C ILE A 273 -0.45 36.55 20.83
N LYS A 274 -0.96 37.55 21.53
CA LYS A 274 -0.84 37.67 23.00
C LYS A 274 -2.14 38.28 23.49
N ASN A 275 -2.83 37.53 24.35
CA ASN A 275 -4.13 37.81 24.96
C ASN A 275 -5.33 37.34 24.13
N GLN A 276 -5.71 36.07 24.33
CA GLN A 276 -7.05 35.77 24.80
C GLN A 276 -7.06 34.38 25.43
N ASN A 277 -7.44 34.36 26.71
CA ASN A 277 -7.58 33.16 27.51
C ASN A 277 -8.69 32.27 26.93
N VAL A 278 -8.40 30.97 27.00
CA VAL A 278 -9.31 29.86 26.79
C VAL A 278 -10.35 29.85 27.93
N GLN A 279 -11.58 29.39 27.62
CA GLN A 279 -12.74 29.21 28.51
C GLN A 279 -13.50 30.47 28.90
N GLU A 280 -14.41 30.92 28.03
CA GLU A 280 -15.73 31.53 28.36
C GLU A 280 -16.32 32.14 27.07
N ASN A 281 -16.93 31.31 26.22
CA ASN A 281 -17.97 31.77 25.29
C ASN A 281 -18.71 30.59 24.61
N TYR A 282 -18.96 29.53 25.39
CA TYR A 282 -20.05 28.62 25.07
C TYR A 282 -21.35 29.28 25.51
N ASN A 283 -22.27 29.45 24.57
CA ASN A 283 -23.69 29.76 24.78
C ASN A 283 -24.04 31.18 25.22
N SER A 284 -24.04 32.13 24.28
CA SER A 284 -25.11 33.14 24.17
C SER A 284 -25.09 33.75 22.76
N HIS A 285 -26.27 34.01 22.20
CA HIS A 285 -26.53 34.68 20.91
C HIS A 285 -26.84 33.84 19.64
N ILE A 286 -27.41 32.64 19.76
CA ILE A 286 -28.17 32.03 18.64
C ILE A 286 -29.70 32.29 18.74
N SER A 287 -30.20 32.94 19.79
CA SER A 287 -31.65 33.12 19.99
C SER A 287 -32.18 34.55 19.79
N PHE A 288 -31.69 35.32 18.82
CA PHE A 288 -32.30 36.62 18.49
C PHE A 288 -32.41 36.94 16.99
N ILE A 289 -32.63 35.92 16.15
CA ILE A 289 -33.02 36.13 14.76
C ILE A 289 -34.42 35.53 14.57
N MET A 290 -35.43 36.24 15.05
CA MET A 290 -36.82 36.25 14.59
C MET A 290 -37.65 37.07 15.58
N ASN A 291 -37.51 38.39 15.52
CA ASN A 291 -38.56 39.34 15.88
C ASN A 291 -38.08 40.73 15.43
N ASP A 292 -38.33 41.01 14.15
CA ASP A 292 -37.98 42.26 13.51
C ASP A 292 -39.16 43.24 13.67
N GLN A 293 -39.17 43.96 14.79
CA GLN A 293 -39.85 45.25 14.91
C GLN A 293 -39.05 46.12 15.86
N MET A 294 -38.13 46.92 15.32
CA MET A 294 -37.86 48.32 15.72
C MET A 294 -36.62 48.80 14.95
N THR A 295 -36.84 49.73 14.03
CA THR A 295 -35.83 50.58 13.40
C THR A 295 -35.08 51.38 14.45
N GLU A 296 -33.87 50.95 14.82
CA GLU A 296 -32.85 51.81 15.42
C GLU A 296 -31.69 51.99 14.44
N MET A 297 -31.30 53.25 14.23
CA MET A 297 -30.21 53.63 13.32
C MET A 297 -28.87 53.10 13.83
N VAL A 298 -28.42 51.98 13.26
CA VAL A 298 -27.11 51.39 13.55
C VAL A 298 -26.00 52.35 13.07
N LYS A 299 -25.08 52.72 13.96
CA LYS A 299 -23.97 53.63 13.65
C LYS A 299 -23.06 53.02 12.57
N PRO A 300 -22.57 53.79 11.57
CA PRO A 300 -21.78 53.26 10.45
C PRO A 300 -20.54 52.45 10.86
N SER A 301 -19.94 52.77 12.01
CA SER A 301 -18.80 52.04 12.57
C SER A 301 -19.16 50.60 12.96
N GLU A 302 -20.32 50.37 13.57
CA GLU A 302 -20.77 49.03 13.99
C GLU A 302 -21.11 48.12 12.79
N LEU A 303 -21.62 48.69 11.70
CA LEU A 303 -21.82 48.00 10.42
C LEU A 303 -20.50 47.53 9.80
N ILE A 304 -19.42 48.32 9.91
CA ILE A 304 -18.10 47.94 9.41
C ILE A 304 -17.51 46.79 10.24
N TYR A 305 -17.66 46.82 11.57
CA TYR A 305 -17.20 45.73 12.43
C TYR A 305 -18.03 44.46 12.22
N LYS A 306 -19.35 44.57 12.09
CA LYS A 306 -20.23 43.44 11.75
C LYS A 306 -19.88 42.83 10.39
N LYS A 307 -19.63 43.67 9.38
CA LYS A 307 -19.21 43.22 8.05
C LYS A 307 -17.86 42.50 8.11
N LYS A 308 -16.84 43.09 8.75
CA LYS A 308 -15.54 42.44 8.93
C LYS A 308 -15.62 41.13 9.70
N TYR A 309 -16.50 41.03 10.69
CA TYR A 309 -16.70 39.82 11.47
C TYR A 309 -17.41 38.72 10.65
N ILE A 310 -18.44 39.08 9.88
CA ILE A 310 -19.11 38.18 8.94
C ILE A 310 -18.13 37.72 7.84
N ASP A 311 -17.33 38.63 7.29
CA ASP A 311 -16.30 38.32 6.29
C ASP A 311 -15.24 37.35 6.86
N LEU A 312 -14.85 37.53 8.13
CA LEU A 312 -13.90 36.64 8.81
C LEU A 312 -14.51 35.25 9.08
N ILE A 313 -15.76 35.22 9.52
CA ILE A 313 -16.52 33.98 9.72
C ILE A 313 -16.67 33.24 8.39
N GLN A 314 -17.13 33.93 7.35
CA GLN A 314 -17.30 33.37 6.02
C GLN A 314 -15.98 32.84 5.46
N GLY A 315 -14.88 33.61 5.58
CA GLY A 315 -13.56 33.14 5.18
C GLY A 315 -13.06 31.92 5.96
N ASN A 316 -13.39 31.79 7.24
CA ASN A 316 -13.05 30.61 8.05
C ASN A 316 -13.91 29.39 7.68
N TYR A 317 -15.20 29.57 7.38
CA TYR A 317 -16.07 28.49 6.90
C TYR A 317 -15.67 28.01 5.51
N GLU A 318 -15.35 28.93 4.59
CA GLU A 318 -14.86 28.62 3.24
C GLU A 318 -13.55 27.81 3.31
N LYS A 319 -12.58 28.25 4.12
CA LYS A 319 -11.34 27.48 4.35
C LYS A 319 -11.59 26.09 4.93
N LYS A 320 -12.52 25.98 5.89
CA LYS A 320 -12.86 24.68 6.50
C LYS A 320 -13.52 23.74 5.47
N ALA A 321 -14.35 24.27 4.58
CA ALA A 321 -14.95 23.51 3.48
C ALA A 321 -13.88 23.07 2.47
N GLU A 322 -12.99 23.96 2.02
CA GLU A 322 -11.86 23.62 1.13
C GLU A 322 -10.99 22.51 1.72
N CYS A 323 -10.66 22.56 3.01
CA CYS A 323 -9.90 21.49 3.68
C CYS A 323 -10.65 20.15 3.65
N LYS A 324 -11.96 20.15 3.84
CA LYS A 324 -12.76 18.92 3.80
C LYS A 324 -12.79 18.30 2.39
N HIS A 325 -12.90 19.12 1.36
CA HIS A 325 -12.82 18.69 -0.03
C HIS A 325 -11.44 18.11 -0.36
N LEU A 326 -10.37 18.75 0.13
CA LEU A 326 -9.00 18.26 -0.05
C LEU A 326 -8.77 16.89 0.60
N GLU A 327 -9.20 16.69 1.85
CA GLU A 327 -9.03 15.41 2.55
C GLU A 327 -9.79 14.27 1.87
N LYS A 328 -10.99 14.54 1.35
CA LYS A 328 -11.73 13.59 0.52
C LYS A 328 -10.98 13.27 -0.76
N LEU A 329 -10.38 14.26 -1.41
CA LEU A 329 -9.57 14.08 -2.61
C LEU A 329 -8.31 13.25 -2.33
N ARG A 330 -7.58 13.53 -1.24
CA ARG A 330 -6.41 12.75 -0.79
C ARG A 330 -6.76 11.28 -0.55
N THR A 331 -7.84 11.04 0.19
CA THR A 331 -8.33 9.67 0.48
C THR A 331 -8.72 8.94 -0.80
N LEU A 332 -9.37 9.64 -1.73
CA LEU A 332 -9.74 9.09 -3.03
C LEU A 332 -8.50 8.75 -3.88
N PHE A 333 -7.45 9.59 -3.88
CA PHE A 333 -6.21 9.33 -4.61
C PHE A 333 -5.46 8.11 -4.07
N VAL A 334 -5.40 7.95 -2.74
CA VAL A 334 -4.87 6.73 -2.11
C VAL A 334 -5.69 5.50 -2.51
N THR A 335 -7.01 5.64 -2.55
CA THR A 335 -7.92 4.56 -2.99
C THR A 335 -7.67 4.18 -4.45
N LEU A 336 -7.55 5.15 -5.35
CA LEU A 336 -7.24 4.92 -6.76
C LEU A 336 -5.86 4.27 -6.93
N ARG A 337 -4.86 4.73 -6.17
CA ARG A 337 -3.54 4.11 -6.13
C ARG A 337 -3.60 2.64 -5.75
N ASN A 338 -4.37 2.28 -4.71
CA ASN A 338 -4.54 0.88 -4.30
C ASN A 338 -5.25 0.06 -5.38
N LEU A 339 -6.24 0.63 -6.05
CA LEU A 339 -6.96 -0.05 -7.14
C LEU A 339 -6.08 -0.27 -8.38
N VAL A 340 -5.15 0.64 -8.68
CA VAL A 340 -4.15 0.51 -9.76
C VAL A 340 -3.16 -0.61 -9.47
N MET A 341 -2.80 -0.88 -8.21
CA MET A 341 -1.92 -2.00 -7.84
C MET A 341 -2.48 -3.38 -8.22
N ILE A 342 -3.79 -3.48 -8.46
CA ILE A 342 -4.41 -4.70 -8.99
C ILE A 342 -4.14 -4.77 -10.48
N ARG A 343 -3.30 -5.72 -10.91
CA ARG A 343 -2.84 -5.85 -12.31
C ARG A 343 -3.95 -5.84 -13.36
N SER A 344 -5.11 -6.43 -13.05
CA SER A 344 -6.25 -6.48 -13.97
C SER A 344 -6.93 -5.13 -14.19
N ASN A 345 -6.76 -4.17 -13.28
CA ASN A 345 -7.39 -2.84 -13.37
C ASN A 345 -6.57 -1.85 -14.19
N GLU A 346 -5.26 -2.06 -14.37
CA GLU A 346 -4.35 -1.13 -15.03
C GLU A 346 -4.86 -0.67 -16.40
N THR A 347 -5.38 -1.59 -17.21
CA THR A 347 -5.90 -1.29 -18.54
C THR A 347 -7.16 -0.42 -18.50
N CYS A 348 -7.97 -0.50 -17.44
CA CYS A 348 -9.14 0.35 -17.24
C CYS A 348 -8.72 1.80 -16.94
N PHE A 349 -7.67 1.97 -16.13
CA PHE A 349 -7.09 3.29 -15.86
C PHE A 349 -6.44 3.90 -17.11
N MET A 350 -5.73 3.09 -17.90
CA MET A 350 -5.11 3.57 -19.14
C MET A 350 -6.11 4.00 -20.22
N LYS A 351 -7.36 3.51 -20.18
CA LYS A 351 -8.44 3.93 -21.09
C LYS A 351 -9.08 5.26 -20.70
N GLN A 352 -8.84 5.75 -19.48
CA GLN A 352 -9.48 6.95 -18.94
C GLN A 352 -8.61 8.19 -19.10
N ASP A 353 -8.61 8.77 -20.30
CA ASP A 353 -7.75 9.91 -20.67
C ASP A 353 -7.94 11.12 -19.75
N LYS A 354 -9.18 11.42 -19.35
CA LYS A 354 -9.48 12.53 -18.44
C LYS A 354 -8.84 12.31 -17.07
N LEU A 355 -8.96 11.11 -16.51
CA LEU A 355 -8.37 10.78 -15.22
C LEU A 355 -6.84 10.86 -15.26
N LEU A 356 -6.23 10.32 -16.32
CA LEU A 356 -4.79 10.43 -16.55
C LEU A 356 -4.35 11.89 -16.68
N SER A 357 -5.13 12.74 -17.35
CA SER A 357 -4.82 14.17 -17.47
C SER A 357 -4.77 14.88 -16.12
N PHE A 358 -5.67 14.53 -15.18
CA PHE A 358 -5.64 15.06 -13.83
C PHE A 358 -4.40 14.58 -13.06
N PHE A 359 -4.02 13.31 -13.21
CA PHE A 359 -2.77 12.80 -12.64
C PHE A 359 -1.55 13.56 -13.16
N TYR A 360 -1.44 13.78 -14.48
CA TYR A 360 -0.35 14.59 -15.03
C TYR A 360 -0.33 16.00 -14.43
N GLN A 361 -1.48 16.68 -14.40
CA GLN A 361 -1.58 18.04 -13.87
C GLN A 361 -1.21 18.13 -12.39
N ILE A 362 -1.68 17.19 -11.56
CA ILE A 362 -1.35 17.12 -10.14
C ILE A 362 0.16 17.01 -9.94
N LEU A 363 0.78 16.04 -10.61
CA LEU A 363 2.21 15.80 -10.48
C LEU A 363 3.04 16.99 -10.95
N LEU A 364 2.66 17.62 -12.07
CA LEU A 364 3.34 18.79 -12.62
C LEU A 364 3.19 20.02 -11.72
N SER A 365 2.00 20.23 -11.15
CA SER A 365 1.72 21.37 -10.28
C SER A 365 2.51 21.32 -8.97
N GLY A 366 2.72 20.11 -8.42
CA GLY A 366 3.34 19.91 -7.12
C GLY A 366 2.64 20.65 -5.96
N ALA A 367 1.37 21.04 -6.14
CA ALA A 367 0.66 21.93 -5.22
C ALA A 367 0.36 21.28 -3.86
N ASP A 368 0.18 19.97 -3.85
CA ASP A 368 -0.05 19.16 -2.64
C ASP A 368 0.86 17.94 -2.64
N GLN A 369 1.56 17.72 -1.54
CA GLN A 369 2.55 16.64 -1.42
C GLN A 369 1.91 15.25 -1.41
N GLU A 370 0.77 15.07 -0.73
CA GLU A 370 0.11 13.77 -0.61
C GLU A 370 -0.54 13.33 -1.93
N LEU A 371 -1.20 14.27 -2.62
CA LEU A 371 -1.74 14.03 -3.96
C LEU A 371 -0.60 13.74 -4.95
N SER A 372 0.49 14.50 -4.91
CA SER A 372 1.64 14.28 -5.80
C SER A 372 2.29 12.92 -5.56
N LYS A 373 2.49 12.51 -4.30
CA LYS A 373 3.06 11.19 -3.95
C LYS A 373 2.16 10.05 -4.42
N SER A 374 0.86 10.12 -4.13
CA SER A 374 -0.10 9.11 -4.58
C SER A 374 -0.11 8.99 -6.11
N THR A 375 -0.01 10.13 -6.79
CA THR A 375 0.03 10.19 -8.26
C THR A 375 1.34 9.62 -8.83
N LEU A 376 2.48 9.89 -8.20
CA LEU A 376 3.77 9.32 -8.58
C LEU A 376 3.76 7.78 -8.43
N GLU A 377 3.18 7.26 -7.35
CA GLU A 377 3.00 5.81 -7.15
C GLU A 377 2.11 5.20 -8.22
N ILE A 378 1.00 5.87 -8.59
CA ILE A 378 0.13 5.46 -9.71
C ILE A 378 0.94 5.40 -11.02
N PHE A 379 1.72 6.44 -11.34
CA PHE A 379 2.52 6.47 -12.55
C PHE A 379 3.63 5.40 -12.54
N SER A 380 4.26 5.12 -11.40
CA SER A 380 5.24 4.02 -11.28
C SER A 380 4.62 2.68 -11.69
N ILE A 381 3.37 2.41 -11.31
CA ILE A 381 2.67 1.17 -11.67
C ILE A 381 2.25 1.18 -13.15
N LEU A 382 1.69 2.29 -13.63
CA LEU A 382 1.18 2.42 -15.00
C LEU A 382 2.28 2.58 -16.05
N SER A 383 3.50 2.95 -15.65
CA SER A 383 4.66 3.26 -16.51
C SER A 383 4.96 2.24 -17.62
N LYS A 384 4.69 0.96 -17.38
CA LYS A 384 4.83 -0.13 -18.37
C LYS A 384 3.84 -0.07 -19.54
N HIS A 385 2.83 0.80 -19.46
CA HIS A 385 1.83 1.04 -20.52
C HIS A 385 1.94 2.45 -21.10
N ILE A 386 2.86 3.29 -20.60
CA ILE A 386 2.97 4.70 -21.02
C ILE A 386 3.88 4.78 -22.24
N HIS A 387 3.28 5.06 -23.40
CA HIS A 387 3.99 5.44 -24.61
C HIS A 387 4.22 6.95 -24.59
N LEU A 388 5.47 7.39 -24.41
CA LEU A 388 5.82 8.81 -24.30
C LEU A 388 5.37 9.53 -25.57
N LYS A 389 5.80 9.09 -26.77
CA LYS A 389 5.48 9.66 -28.10
C LYS A 389 4.00 9.96 -28.41
N GLN A 390 3.04 9.44 -27.65
CA GLN A 390 1.62 9.66 -27.88
C GLN A 390 0.99 10.65 -26.88
N SER A 391 1.67 10.99 -25.78
CA SER A 391 1.15 11.87 -24.73
C SER A 391 1.38 13.35 -25.06
N VAL A 392 0.40 14.22 -24.77
CA VAL A 392 0.56 15.69 -24.94
C VAL A 392 1.50 16.28 -23.88
N TYR A 393 1.72 15.57 -22.76
CA TYR A 393 2.45 16.07 -21.59
C TYR A 393 3.89 15.56 -21.48
N MET A 394 4.47 14.95 -22.53
CA MET A 394 5.72 14.17 -22.41
C MET A 394 6.88 14.99 -21.85
N ASP A 395 7.17 16.15 -22.44
CA ASP A 395 8.38 16.91 -22.12
C ASP A 395 8.32 17.42 -20.69
N ALA A 396 7.17 17.95 -20.28
CA ALA A 396 6.93 18.42 -18.92
C ALA A 396 6.98 17.25 -17.91
N PHE A 397 6.39 16.10 -18.24
CA PHE A 397 6.40 14.92 -17.39
C PHE A 397 7.81 14.37 -17.19
N MET A 398 8.57 14.21 -18.28
CA MET A 398 9.96 13.75 -18.24
C MET A 398 10.84 14.71 -17.44
N GLN A 399 10.73 16.02 -17.68
CA GLN A 399 11.44 17.03 -16.89
C GLN A 399 11.09 16.95 -15.40
N LYS A 400 9.80 16.76 -15.07
CA LYS A 400 9.37 16.64 -13.67
C LYS A 400 9.93 15.38 -13.00
N LEU A 401 9.96 14.25 -13.71
CA LEU A 401 10.59 13.02 -13.19
C LEU A 401 12.09 13.23 -12.95
N ILE A 402 12.79 13.88 -13.88
CA ILE A 402 14.22 14.20 -13.72
C ILE A 402 14.46 15.15 -12.55
N GLU A 403 13.59 16.15 -12.34
CA GLU A 403 13.63 17.06 -11.18
C GLU A 403 13.49 16.28 -9.87
N ILE A 404 12.52 15.36 -9.78
CA ILE A 404 12.30 14.52 -8.60
C ILE A 404 13.49 13.57 -8.38
N LEU A 405 14.02 12.97 -9.45
CA LEU A 405 15.19 12.09 -9.38
C LEU A 405 16.45 12.81 -8.89
N ASN A 406 16.57 14.09 -9.22
CA ASN A 406 17.64 14.98 -8.76
C ASN A 406 17.40 15.59 -7.38
N GLY A 407 16.26 15.29 -6.74
CA GLY A 407 15.91 15.75 -5.41
C GLY A 407 16.66 15.03 -4.28
N GLU A 408 16.13 15.19 -3.06
CA GLU A 408 16.74 14.65 -1.83
C GLU A 408 15.98 13.45 -1.24
N SER A 409 14.72 13.25 -1.64
CA SER A 409 13.85 12.19 -1.11
C SER A 409 14.15 10.84 -1.76
N TYR A 410 14.85 9.96 -1.04
CA TYR A 410 15.20 8.62 -1.53
C TYR A 410 13.99 7.73 -1.85
N GLU A 411 12.85 7.95 -1.17
CA GLU A 411 11.59 7.24 -1.48
C GLU A 411 11.09 7.61 -2.89
N ASP A 412 10.99 8.92 -3.16
CA ASP A 412 10.48 9.42 -4.44
C ASP A 412 11.47 9.12 -5.58
N ILE A 413 12.77 9.23 -5.32
CA ILE A 413 13.84 8.80 -6.22
C ILE A 413 13.67 7.32 -6.59
N GLY A 414 13.33 6.46 -5.63
CA GLY A 414 13.11 5.05 -5.87
C GLY A 414 11.92 4.79 -6.80
N LEU A 415 10.80 5.46 -6.56
CA LEU A 415 9.61 5.38 -7.41
C LEU A 415 9.89 5.88 -8.84
N VAL A 416 10.61 7.00 -8.98
CA VAL A 416 10.99 7.53 -10.31
C VAL A 416 11.96 6.58 -11.02
N THR A 417 12.93 6.01 -10.30
CA THR A 417 13.86 5.05 -10.91
C THR A 417 13.13 3.81 -11.40
N GLU A 418 12.15 3.29 -10.64
CA GLU A 418 11.29 2.20 -11.08
C GLU A 418 10.44 2.60 -12.31
N THR A 419 9.90 3.82 -12.30
CA THR A 419 9.16 4.39 -13.44
C THR A 419 10.04 4.40 -14.69
N PHE A 420 11.28 4.88 -14.60
CA PHE A 420 12.23 4.86 -15.73
C PHE A 420 12.58 3.43 -16.18
N ARG A 421 12.82 2.51 -15.24
CA ARG A 421 13.07 1.09 -15.54
C ARG A 421 11.93 0.43 -16.29
N ASN A 422 10.68 0.78 -15.98
CA ASN A 422 9.52 0.26 -16.69
C ASN A 422 9.33 0.93 -18.05
N MET A 423 9.49 2.26 -18.14
CA MET A 423 9.31 2.98 -19.40
C MET A 423 10.35 2.61 -20.46
N ILE A 424 11.61 2.33 -20.08
CA ILE A 424 12.66 1.93 -21.03
C ILE A 424 12.39 0.57 -21.68
N SER A 425 11.58 -0.29 -21.07
CA SER A 425 11.19 -1.58 -21.66
C SER A 425 10.29 -1.43 -22.90
N ILE A 426 9.75 -0.23 -23.14
CA ILE A 426 8.94 0.12 -24.29
C ILE A 426 9.85 0.78 -25.34
N SER A 427 9.98 0.16 -26.50
CA SER A 427 10.90 0.61 -27.56
C SER A 427 10.66 2.05 -28.06
N ASP A 428 9.42 2.53 -27.98
CA ASP A 428 9.08 3.91 -28.34
C ASP A 428 9.73 4.97 -27.45
N ASN A 429 10.04 4.62 -26.20
CA ASN A 429 10.52 5.55 -25.18
C ASN A 429 12.04 5.67 -25.15
N GLU A 430 12.77 4.69 -25.70
CA GLU A 430 14.22 4.58 -25.64
C GLU A 430 14.93 5.88 -26.05
N ALA A 431 14.57 6.44 -27.21
CA ALA A 431 15.23 7.63 -27.75
C ALA A 431 15.09 8.87 -26.86
N ILE A 432 13.97 9.02 -26.15
CA ILE A 432 13.70 10.17 -25.27
C ILE A 432 14.52 10.02 -23.98
N ILE A 433 14.50 8.81 -23.40
CA ILE A 433 15.26 8.50 -22.17
C ILE A 433 16.76 8.62 -22.43
N GLU A 434 17.25 8.08 -23.56
CA GLU A 434 18.66 8.21 -23.98
C GLU A 434 19.09 9.67 -24.13
N GLY A 435 18.24 10.51 -24.72
CA GLY A 435 18.53 11.93 -24.93
C GLY A 435 18.75 12.70 -23.63
N ALA A 436 18.06 12.30 -22.56
CA ALA A 436 18.12 12.95 -21.25
C ALA A 436 19.18 12.35 -20.30
N ILE A 437 19.98 11.36 -20.74
CA ILE A 437 20.89 10.61 -19.85
C ILE A 437 21.85 11.53 -19.07
N GLY A 438 22.32 12.61 -19.69
CA GLY A 438 23.25 13.56 -19.07
C GLY A 438 22.67 14.28 -17.85
N GLU A 439 21.35 14.40 -17.73
CA GLU A 439 20.69 15.16 -16.66
C GLU A 439 20.52 14.35 -15.36
N TYR A 440 20.54 13.02 -15.44
CA TYR A 440 20.22 12.15 -14.30
C TYR A 440 21.28 11.09 -13.98
N ILE A 441 22.24 10.85 -14.87
CA ILE A 441 23.26 9.79 -14.71
C ILE A 441 24.07 9.91 -13.42
N ASP A 442 24.35 11.13 -12.98
CA ASP A 442 25.08 11.43 -11.75
C ASP A 442 24.37 10.90 -10.49
N GLN A 443 23.04 11.03 -10.44
CA GLN A 443 22.25 10.53 -9.32
C GLN A 443 22.15 9.01 -9.35
N LEU A 444 21.88 8.41 -10.51
CA LEU A 444 21.86 6.94 -10.63
C LEU A 444 23.19 6.34 -10.21
N ALA A 445 24.30 6.99 -10.57
CA ALA A 445 25.60 6.57 -10.10
C ALA A 445 25.64 6.55 -8.56
N ARG A 446 25.12 7.57 -7.87
CA ARG A 446 25.13 7.64 -6.38
C ARG A 446 24.31 6.51 -5.77
N LEU A 447 23.19 6.15 -6.39
CA LEU A 447 22.31 5.09 -5.92
C LEU A 447 22.94 3.69 -5.97
N LEU A 448 23.95 3.46 -6.81
CA LEU A 448 24.68 2.17 -6.85
C LEU A 448 25.37 1.78 -5.53
N ILE A 449 25.76 2.76 -4.69
CA ILE A 449 26.35 2.49 -3.36
C ILE A 449 25.30 2.58 -2.24
N TYR A 450 24.06 2.97 -2.56
CA TYR A 450 23.05 3.21 -1.54
C TYR A 450 22.74 1.93 -0.73
N GLN A 451 22.42 2.08 0.55
CA GLN A 451 22.27 0.95 1.49
C GLN A 451 21.05 0.08 1.15
N ASN A 452 20.00 0.65 0.57
CA ASN A 452 18.83 -0.12 0.15
C ASN A 452 19.18 -1.00 -1.05
N GLN A 453 19.12 -2.31 -0.83
CA GLN A 453 19.43 -3.31 -1.84
C GLN A 453 18.41 -3.35 -2.97
N GLU A 454 17.13 -3.16 -2.68
CA GLU A 454 16.06 -3.19 -3.69
C GLU A 454 16.22 -2.02 -4.67
N LEU A 455 16.50 -0.82 -4.15
CA LEU A 455 16.76 0.33 -5.00
C LEU A 455 18.02 0.15 -5.85
N ARG A 456 19.08 -0.45 -5.28
CA ARG A 456 20.29 -0.80 -6.03
C ARG A 456 19.98 -1.79 -7.15
N GLU A 457 19.15 -2.78 -6.89
CA GLU A 457 18.70 -3.76 -7.88
C GLU A 457 18.00 -3.05 -9.05
N ILE A 458 17.04 -2.17 -8.76
CA ILE A 458 16.30 -1.39 -9.78
C ILE A 458 17.25 -0.55 -10.63
N VAL A 459 18.22 0.12 -10.00
CA VAL A 459 19.23 0.93 -10.69
C VAL A 459 20.13 0.06 -11.58
N LEU A 460 20.56 -1.11 -11.09
CA LEU A 460 21.36 -2.05 -11.87
C LEU A 460 20.59 -2.62 -13.05
N GLU A 461 19.32 -2.98 -12.87
CA GLU A 461 18.44 -3.40 -13.96
C GLU A 461 18.28 -2.28 -14.99
N PHE A 462 18.08 -1.03 -14.54
CA PHE A 462 17.99 0.11 -15.43
C PHE A 462 19.28 0.36 -16.22
N PHE A 463 20.45 0.24 -15.59
CA PHE A 463 21.74 0.31 -16.28
C PHE A 463 21.94 -0.85 -17.27
N CYS A 464 21.48 -2.07 -16.95
CA CYS A 464 21.50 -3.17 -17.91
C CYS A 464 20.73 -2.82 -19.17
N TYR A 465 19.48 -2.32 -19.04
CA TYR A 465 18.69 -1.87 -20.19
C TYR A 465 19.37 -0.75 -20.97
N LEU A 466 19.83 0.32 -20.30
CA LEU A 466 20.53 1.42 -20.95
C LEU A 466 21.80 0.98 -21.71
N SER A 467 22.53 0.02 -21.14
CA SER A 467 23.75 -0.51 -21.77
C SER A 467 23.47 -1.37 -22.99
N ASP A 468 22.28 -1.97 -23.09
CA ASP A 468 21.90 -2.83 -24.22
C ASP A 468 21.50 -2.02 -25.47
N LEU A 469 21.15 -0.73 -25.29
CA LEU A 469 20.77 0.19 -26.37
C LEU A 469 21.96 0.59 -27.27
N LYS A 470 22.09 1.87 -27.63
CA LYS A 470 23.07 2.34 -28.62
C LYS A 470 24.50 2.37 -28.08
N MET A 471 25.47 2.20 -28.99
CA MET A 471 26.91 2.36 -28.69
C MET A 471 27.26 3.74 -28.12
N THR A 472 26.54 4.80 -28.52
CA THR A 472 26.70 6.16 -27.97
C THR A 472 26.32 6.23 -26.50
N THR A 473 25.26 5.53 -26.11
CA THR A 473 24.76 5.44 -24.73
C THR A 473 25.78 4.70 -23.85
N ARG A 474 26.32 3.58 -24.34
CA ARG A 474 27.41 2.82 -23.69
C ARG A 474 28.64 3.70 -23.44
N LEU A 475 29.03 4.51 -24.43
CA LEU A 475 30.14 5.46 -24.29
C LEU A 475 29.86 6.56 -23.27
N SER A 476 28.64 7.12 -23.25
CA SER A 476 28.25 8.13 -22.25
C SER A 476 28.32 7.58 -20.82
N ILE A 477 27.92 6.32 -20.62
CA ILE A 477 28.05 5.64 -19.32
C ILE A 477 29.53 5.42 -18.96
N ALA A 478 30.33 4.93 -19.92
CA ALA A 478 31.76 4.67 -19.72
C ALA A 478 32.57 5.92 -19.37
N LYS A 479 32.22 7.07 -19.97
CA LYS A 479 32.85 8.36 -19.68
C LYS A 479 32.71 8.79 -18.22
N HIS A 480 31.71 8.28 -17.49
CA HIS A 480 31.46 8.67 -16.11
C HIS A 480 32.22 7.74 -15.14
N PRO A 481 33.36 8.16 -14.57
CA PRO A 481 34.31 7.26 -13.90
C PRO A 481 33.74 6.62 -12.64
N LYS A 482 32.85 7.31 -11.92
CA LYS A 482 32.25 6.78 -10.70
C LYS A 482 31.32 5.60 -10.99
N ILE A 483 30.73 5.49 -12.18
CA ILE A 483 29.85 4.34 -12.50
C ILE A 483 30.69 3.09 -12.64
N LEU A 484 31.74 3.14 -13.46
CA LEU A 484 32.67 2.02 -13.64
C LEU A 484 33.27 1.58 -12.30
N GLN A 485 33.80 2.54 -11.52
CA GLN A 485 34.35 2.25 -10.20
C GLN A 485 33.32 1.57 -9.27
N ARG A 486 32.06 2.03 -9.29
CA ARG A 486 30.98 1.47 -8.45
C ARG A 486 30.53 0.10 -8.91
N LEU A 487 30.43 -0.14 -10.22
CA LEU A 487 30.11 -1.45 -10.78
C LEU A 487 31.19 -2.47 -10.44
N VAL A 488 32.47 -2.11 -10.59
CA VAL A 488 33.60 -2.98 -10.21
C VAL A 488 33.63 -3.21 -8.70
N ALA A 489 33.37 -2.18 -7.88
CA ALA A 489 33.25 -2.37 -6.43
C ALA A 489 32.12 -3.34 -6.04
N ILE A 490 30.98 -3.31 -6.73
CA ILE A 490 29.88 -4.27 -6.50
C ILE A 490 30.34 -5.71 -6.81
N LEU A 491 31.11 -5.91 -7.89
CA LEU A 491 31.71 -7.21 -8.21
C LEU A 491 32.66 -7.69 -7.11
N SER A 492 33.55 -6.82 -6.63
CA SER A 492 34.54 -7.15 -5.60
C SER A 492 33.90 -7.45 -4.23
N ILE A 493 32.80 -6.77 -3.88
CA ILE A 493 32.04 -7.05 -2.65
C ILE A 493 31.42 -8.46 -2.69
N GLY A 494 31.01 -8.93 -3.87
CA GLY A 494 30.52 -10.29 -4.06
C GLY A 494 31.53 -11.36 -3.64
N GLN A 495 32.82 -11.14 -3.92
CA GLN A 495 33.90 -12.08 -3.62
C GLN A 495 34.07 -12.34 -2.11
N ILE A 496 33.96 -11.28 -1.29
CA ILE A 496 34.22 -11.36 0.17
C ILE A 496 33.23 -12.32 0.84
N LYS A 497 31.97 -12.33 0.40
CA LYS A 497 30.92 -13.18 0.99
C LYS A 497 31.00 -14.62 0.52
N ILE A 498 31.30 -14.87 -0.75
CA ILE A 498 31.40 -16.23 -1.31
C ILE A 498 32.50 -17.04 -0.63
N ASN A 499 33.65 -16.43 -0.32
CA ASN A 499 34.75 -17.10 0.36
C ASN A 499 34.45 -17.44 1.83
N SER A 500 33.58 -16.68 2.51
CA SER A 500 33.16 -16.95 3.88
C SER A 500 32.08 -18.04 4.01
N LEU A 501 31.40 -18.38 2.91
CA LEU A 501 30.18 -19.22 2.90
C LEU A 501 30.36 -20.63 2.35
N LYS A 502 31.58 -21.05 1.97
CA LYS A 502 31.86 -22.46 1.61
C LYS A 502 31.65 -23.46 2.77
N GLN A 503 31.14 -23.04 3.94
CA GLN A 503 30.93 -23.89 5.11
C GLN A 503 29.48 -24.06 5.61
N GLN A 504 28.43 -23.47 5.03
CA GLN A 504 27.05 -23.66 5.55
C GLN A 504 25.96 -23.77 4.45
N GLU A 505 25.25 -24.90 4.42
CA GLU A 505 24.22 -25.30 3.44
C GLU A 505 22.86 -24.59 3.57
N GLN A 506 22.81 -23.34 4.00
CA GLN A 506 21.59 -22.52 3.96
C GLN A 506 21.90 -21.16 3.35
N ARG A 507 21.73 -21.02 2.03
CA ARG A 507 21.84 -19.73 1.34
C ARG A 507 20.72 -18.81 1.83
N ASN A 508 21.08 -17.72 2.52
CA ASN A 508 20.12 -16.72 2.96
C ASN A 508 19.56 -15.95 1.74
N ASN A 509 18.34 -15.40 1.85
CA ASN A 509 17.75 -14.56 0.78
C ASN A 509 18.67 -13.38 0.37
N GLN A 510 19.43 -12.85 1.33
CA GLN A 510 20.42 -11.79 1.11
C GLN A 510 21.53 -12.19 0.13
N ASP A 511 21.93 -13.46 0.13
CA ASP A 511 23.02 -13.95 -0.72
C ASP A 511 22.56 -14.07 -2.17
N LYS A 512 21.29 -14.45 -2.38
CA LYS A 512 20.67 -14.49 -3.73
C LYS A 512 20.56 -13.08 -4.34
N ILE A 513 20.18 -12.09 -3.55
CA ILE A 513 20.08 -10.69 -4.00
C ILE A 513 21.48 -10.17 -4.38
N ASN A 514 22.49 -10.43 -3.54
CA ASN A 514 23.87 -10.03 -3.85
C ASN A 514 24.38 -10.73 -5.12
N GLU A 515 24.12 -12.03 -5.31
CA GLU A 515 24.48 -12.76 -6.53
C GLU A 515 23.81 -12.14 -7.78
N LYS A 516 22.54 -11.75 -7.67
CA LYS A 516 21.84 -11.03 -8.75
C LYS A 516 22.52 -9.68 -9.06
N HIS A 517 22.91 -8.92 -8.05
CA HIS A 517 23.61 -7.64 -8.25
C HIS A 517 24.96 -7.81 -8.96
N VAL A 518 25.75 -8.82 -8.57
CA VAL A 518 27.04 -9.13 -9.21
C VAL A 518 26.83 -9.47 -10.69
N LYS A 519 25.82 -10.31 -11.00
CA LYS A 519 25.48 -10.65 -12.39
C LYS A 519 25.05 -9.44 -13.21
N LEU A 520 24.15 -8.60 -12.69
CA LEU A 520 23.70 -7.39 -13.39
C LEU A 520 24.87 -6.41 -13.64
N ALA A 521 25.75 -6.23 -12.65
CA ALA A 521 26.93 -5.39 -12.81
C ALA A 521 27.89 -5.94 -13.89
N ALA A 522 28.12 -7.26 -13.91
CA ALA A 522 28.95 -7.91 -14.93
C ALA A 522 28.36 -7.80 -16.34
N ILE A 523 27.03 -7.98 -16.50
CA ILE A 523 26.33 -7.81 -17.77
C ILE A 523 26.48 -6.37 -18.27
N THR A 524 26.25 -5.39 -17.39
CA THR A 524 26.38 -3.97 -17.73
C THR A 524 27.78 -3.64 -18.22
N LEU A 525 28.82 -4.12 -17.52
CA LEU A 525 30.21 -3.92 -17.92
C LEU A 525 30.56 -4.63 -19.24
N ASN A 526 30.01 -5.82 -19.49
CA ASN A 526 30.19 -6.54 -20.75
C ASN A 526 29.54 -5.80 -21.93
N ASN A 527 28.35 -5.25 -21.73
CA ASN A 527 27.70 -4.44 -22.76
C ASN A 527 28.50 -3.18 -23.06
N ILE A 528 29.05 -2.52 -22.02
CA ILE A 528 29.92 -1.34 -22.19
C ILE A 528 31.22 -1.70 -22.94
N SER A 529 31.86 -2.83 -22.64
CA SER A 529 33.13 -3.23 -23.26
C SER A 529 33.03 -3.47 -24.77
N GLN A 530 31.85 -3.85 -25.26
CA GLN A 530 31.59 -4.01 -26.70
C GLN A 530 31.74 -2.70 -27.49
N ALA A 531 31.64 -1.54 -26.84
CA ALA A 531 31.86 -0.25 -27.50
C ALA A 531 33.37 0.04 -27.58
N PRO A 532 33.99 0.13 -28.78
CA PRO A 532 35.45 0.25 -28.90
C PRO A 532 36.04 1.47 -28.18
N ALA A 533 35.36 2.62 -28.25
CA ALA A 533 35.78 3.84 -27.57
C ALA A 533 35.61 3.79 -26.04
N ALA A 534 34.79 2.88 -25.51
CA ALA A 534 34.59 2.72 -24.07
C ALA A 534 35.72 1.90 -23.42
N LYS A 535 36.42 1.07 -24.20
CA LYS A 535 37.45 0.15 -23.70
C LYS A 535 38.61 0.86 -22.98
N GLN A 536 38.99 2.05 -23.43
CA GLN A 536 40.04 2.87 -22.80
C GLN A 536 39.72 3.22 -21.33
N TYR A 537 38.44 3.39 -21.00
CA TYR A 537 38.00 3.70 -19.64
C TYR A 537 37.97 2.45 -18.75
N LEU A 538 37.77 1.26 -19.33
CA LEU A 538 37.75 -0.02 -18.63
C LEU A 538 39.15 -0.58 -18.34
N LEU A 539 40.15 -0.22 -19.15
CA LEU A 539 41.54 -0.70 -19.00
C LEU A 539 42.12 -0.43 -17.60
N ILE A 540 41.71 0.68 -16.96
CA ILE A 540 42.15 1.05 -15.60
C ILE A 540 41.76 -0.04 -14.57
N PHE A 541 40.67 -0.77 -14.82
CA PHE A 541 40.11 -1.77 -13.91
C PHE A 541 40.48 -3.22 -14.29
N GLU A 542 41.32 -3.43 -15.30
CA GLU A 542 41.66 -4.77 -15.82
C GLU A 542 42.11 -5.75 -14.71
N LYS A 543 43.02 -5.30 -13.82
CA LYS A 543 43.52 -6.12 -12.70
C LYS A 543 42.41 -6.53 -11.73
N GLU A 544 41.49 -5.63 -11.44
CA GLU A 544 40.36 -5.90 -10.54
C GLU A 544 39.39 -6.90 -11.19
N LEU A 545 39.10 -6.71 -12.49
CA LEU A 545 38.25 -7.62 -13.26
C LEU A 545 38.86 -9.03 -13.36
N PHE A 546 40.19 -9.13 -13.54
CA PHE A 546 40.91 -10.40 -13.55
C PHE A 546 40.78 -11.14 -12.22
N LEU A 547 40.96 -10.43 -11.09
CA LEU A 547 40.81 -11.01 -9.75
C LEU A 547 39.38 -11.53 -9.52
N VAL A 548 38.36 -10.80 -9.97
CA VAL A 548 36.96 -11.25 -9.91
C VAL A 548 36.73 -12.47 -10.79
N ALA A 549 37.18 -12.45 -12.04
CA ALA A 549 37.02 -13.56 -12.97
C ALA A 549 37.66 -14.86 -12.46
N ALA A 550 38.81 -14.76 -11.77
CA ALA A 550 39.51 -15.89 -11.17
C ALA A 550 38.83 -16.44 -9.89
N SER A 551 37.96 -15.66 -9.25
CA SER A 551 37.37 -15.99 -7.94
C SER A 551 35.91 -16.44 -8.02
N ASP A 552 35.11 -15.88 -8.94
CA ASP A 552 33.67 -16.12 -9.04
C ASP A 552 33.28 -16.74 -10.38
N GLU A 553 33.07 -18.07 -10.37
CA GLU A 553 32.68 -18.88 -11.53
C GLU A 553 31.39 -18.40 -12.23
N THR A 554 30.49 -17.72 -11.50
CA THR A 554 29.18 -17.34 -12.06
C THR A 554 29.26 -16.20 -13.06
N VAL A 555 30.25 -15.32 -12.90
CA VAL A 555 30.49 -14.17 -13.78
C VAL A 555 31.74 -14.30 -14.62
N THR A 556 32.60 -15.30 -14.36
CA THR A 556 33.81 -15.59 -15.16
C THR A 556 33.56 -15.55 -16.68
N PRO A 557 32.48 -16.12 -17.26
CA PRO A 557 32.29 -16.09 -18.71
C PRO A 557 32.12 -14.68 -19.29
N LEU A 558 31.45 -13.79 -18.55
CA LEU A 558 31.25 -12.40 -18.97
C LEU A 558 32.54 -11.59 -18.80
N LEU A 559 33.23 -11.79 -17.67
CA LEU A 559 34.46 -11.07 -17.38
C LEU A 559 35.62 -11.51 -18.28
N SER A 560 35.71 -12.79 -18.65
CA SER A 560 36.70 -13.28 -19.61
C SER A 560 36.50 -12.69 -20.99
N GLN A 561 35.25 -12.50 -21.42
CA GLN A 561 34.93 -11.79 -22.66
C GLN A 561 35.39 -10.33 -22.59
N ILE A 562 35.14 -9.63 -21.48
CA ILE A 562 35.63 -8.26 -21.29
C ILE A 562 37.16 -8.21 -21.36
N LEU A 563 37.86 -9.08 -20.65
CA LEU A 563 39.33 -9.12 -20.63
C LEU A 563 39.90 -9.45 -22.01
N PHE A 564 39.28 -10.37 -22.75
CA PHE A 564 39.63 -10.65 -24.14
C PHE A 564 39.47 -9.40 -25.00
N GLU A 565 38.34 -8.71 -24.91
CA GLU A 565 38.08 -7.48 -25.67
C GLU A 565 39.04 -6.33 -25.31
N LEU A 566 39.54 -6.28 -24.07
CA LEU A 566 40.55 -5.32 -23.62
C LEU A 566 41.95 -5.66 -24.15
N SER A 567 42.31 -6.95 -24.21
CA SER A 567 43.59 -7.40 -24.78
C SER A 567 43.76 -7.09 -26.27
N LEU A 568 42.66 -6.84 -26.98
CA LEU A 568 42.67 -6.40 -28.38
C LEU A 568 42.95 -4.90 -28.56
N VAL A 569 42.98 -4.13 -27.46
CA VAL A 569 43.26 -2.68 -27.47
C VAL A 569 44.73 -2.38 -27.22
N GLU A 570 45.43 -3.29 -26.53
CA GLU A 570 46.90 -3.32 -26.42
C GLU A 570 47.54 -3.78 -27.74
#